data_AF-A0A3D2Z6G2-F1
#
_entry.id   AF-A0A3D2Z6G2-F1
#
_cell.length_a   1.000
_cell.length_b   1.000
_cell.length_c   1.000
_cell.angle_alpha   90.00
_cell.angle_beta   90.00
_cell.angle_gamma   90.00
#
_symmetry.space_group_name_H-M   'P 1'
#
loop_
_entity.id
_entity.type
_entity.pdbx_description
1 polymer ?
#
loop_
_entity_poly.entity_id
_entity_poly.type
_entity_poly.pdbx_seq_one_letter_code
_entity_poly.pdbx_strand_id
1 'polypeptide(L)' 'LDLETTSLNPKTCQILGLAVSHQQHTGSFILFPEEAAENRAVLEQLRPLLEDTTTGKVGHNLKFD' A
#
# COMPACT_ATOMS: atom_id res chain seq x y z
N LEU A 1 -0.14 -2.19 7.88
CA LEU A 1 0.00 -1.80 6.47
C LEU A 1 0.18 -3.10 5.69
N ASP A 2 -0.59 -3.24 4.62
CA ASP A 2 -0.70 -4.47 3.84
C ASP A 2 -1.10 -4.11 2.40
N LEU A 3 -0.41 -4.65 1.40
CA LEU A 3 -0.68 -4.43 -0.02
C LEU A 3 -1.43 -5.60 -0.64
N GLU A 4 -2.46 -5.27 -1.43
CA GLU A 4 -3.13 -6.25 -2.29
C GLU A 4 -2.58 -6.14 -3.71
N THR A 5 -2.29 -7.27 -4.34
CA THR A 5 -1.61 -7.28 -5.64
C THR A 5 -2.17 -8.34 -6.59
N THR A 6 -1.92 -8.15 -7.89
CA THR A 6 -2.38 -9.08 -8.94
C THR A 6 -1.63 -10.42 -8.97
N SER A 7 -0.50 -10.55 -8.27
CA SER A 7 0.37 -11.73 -8.34
C SER A 7 1.31 -11.83 -7.13
N LEU A 8 1.74 -13.05 -6.79
CA LEU A 8 2.74 -13.31 -5.75
C LEU A 8 4.18 -12.95 -6.17
N ASN A 9 4.42 -12.63 -7.45
CA ASN A 9 5.75 -12.24 -7.91
C ASN A 9 5.95 -10.72 -7.77
N PRO A 10 6.78 -10.24 -6.83
CA PRO A 10 6.93 -8.81 -6.56
C PRO A 10 7.56 -8.03 -7.72
N LYS A 11 8.18 -8.72 -8.69
CA LYS A 11 8.79 -8.08 -9.86
C LYS A 11 7.79 -7.79 -10.99
N THR A 12 6.61 -8.40 -10.95
CA THR A 12 5.64 -8.35 -12.05
C THR A 12 4.23 -8.00 -11.60
N CYS A 13 3.95 -8.01 -10.30
CA CYS A 13 2.64 -7.66 -9.78
C CYS A 13 2.34 -6.17 -9.91
N GLN A 14 1.06 -5.83 -9.97
CA GLN A 14 0.54 -4.46 -9.83
C GLN A 14 -0.18 -4.34 -8.49
N ILE A 15 -0.18 -3.12 -7.93
CA ILE A 15 -0.90 -2.80 -6.70
C ILE A 15 -2.38 -2.65 -7.02
N LEU A 16 -3.23 -3.42 -6.35
CA LEU A 16 -4.69 -3.31 -6.40
C LEU A 16 -5.22 -2.42 -5.27
N GLY A 17 -4.51 -2.36 -4.15
CA GLY A 17 -4.87 -1.48 -3.05
C GLY A 17 -3.96 -1.60 -1.85
N LEU A 18 -4.22 -0.74 -0.87
CA LEU A 18 -3.50 -0.66 0.39
C LEU A 18 -4.49 -0.70 1.56
N ALA A 19 -4.31 -1.65 2.47
CA ALA A 19 -5.02 -1.67 3.74
C ALA A 19 -4.18 -1.01 4.84
N VAL A 20 -4.80 -0.07 5.56
CA VAL A 20 -4.18 0.68 6.66
C VAL A 20 -5.09 0.73 7.87
N SER A 21 -4.51 0.84 9.07
CA SER A 21 -5.23 1.08 10.31
C SER A 21 -4.38 1.96 11.21
N HIS A 22 -4.96 3.05 11.73
CA HIS A 22 -4.26 3.96 12.65
C HIS A 22 -4.51 3.64 14.13
N GLN A 23 -5.53 2.82 14.43
CA GLN A 23 -5.95 2.39 15.75
C GLN A 23 -6.48 0.95 15.65
N GLN A 24 -6.78 0.33 16.79
CA GLN A 24 -7.36 -1.01 16.79
C GLN A 24 -8.75 -0.98 16.14
N HIS A 25 -9.04 -1.94 15.25
CA HIS A 25 -10.33 -2.09 14.57
C HIS A 25 -10.74 -0.92 13.64
N THR A 26 -9.80 -0.07 13.21
CA THR A 26 -10.06 1.05 12.28
C THR A 26 -9.51 0.79 10.88
N GLY A 27 -9.63 -0.43 10.39
CA GLY A 27 -9.12 -0.81 9.06
C GLY A 27 -9.82 -0.02 7.96
N SER A 28 -9.05 0.55 7.05
CA SER A 28 -9.52 1.21 5.84
C SER A 28 -8.77 0.65 4.63
N PHE A 29 -9.48 0.46 3.53
CA PHE A 29 -8.89 0.00 2.27
C PHE A 29 -8.90 1.13 1.24
N ILE A 30 -7.73 1.40 0.67
CA ILE A 30 -7.54 2.39 -0.39
C ILE A 30 -7.42 1.61 -1.69
N LEU A 31 -8.43 1.73 -2.55
CA LEU A 31 -8.43 1.09 -3.87
C LEU A 31 -7.50 1.85 -4.82
N PHE A 32 -6.64 1.13 -5.52
CA PHE A 32 -5.82 1.69 -6.58
C PHE A 32 -6.48 1.41 -7.93
N PRO A 33 -6.64 2.42 -8.80
CA PRO A 33 -7.19 2.21 -10.15
C PRO A 33 -6.37 1.22 -10.97
N GLU A 34 -7.01 0.56 -11.94
CA GLU A 34 -6.33 -0.36 -12.86
C GLU A 34 -5.43 0.37 -13.87
N GLU A 35 -5.79 1.60 -14.24
CA GLU A 35 -5.00 2.43 -15.15
C GLU A 35 -3.68 2.83 -14.44
N ALA A 36 -2.55 2.58 -15.10
CA ALA A 36 -1.23 2.66 -14.48
C ALA A 36 -0.85 4.08 -14.01
N ALA A 37 -1.23 5.13 -14.74
CA ALA A 37 -0.93 6.51 -14.36
C ALA A 37 -1.80 6.96 -13.15
N GLU A 38 -3.07 6.58 -13.12
CA GLU A 38 -3.97 6.83 -11.99
C GLU A 38 -3.55 6.03 -10.75
N ASN A 39 -3.18 4.76 -10.93
CA ASN A 39 -2.59 3.90 -9.88
C ASN A 39 -1.38 4.58 -9.25
N ARG A 40 -0.47 5.07 -10.11
CA ARG A 40 0.72 5.79 -9.68
C ARG A 40 0.36 7.08 -8.95
N ALA A 41 -0.66 7.80 -9.40
CA ALA A 41 -1.10 9.04 -8.74
C ALA A 41 -1.60 8.81 -7.31
N VAL A 42 -2.23 7.65 -7.01
CA VAL A 42 -2.59 7.27 -5.64
C VAL A 42 -1.33 6.99 -4.82
N LEU A 43 -0.37 6.23 -5.36
CA LEU A 43 0.89 5.95 -4.67
C LEU A 43 1.66 7.23 -4.31
N GLU A 44 1.71 8.21 -5.23
CA GLU A 44 2.38 9.49 -5.00
C GLU A 44 1.72 10.31 -3.88
N GLN A 45 0.39 10.25 -3.72
CA GLN A 45 -0.30 10.88 -2.58
C GLN A 45 0.07 10.26 -1.24
N LEU A 46 0.39 8.96 -1.23
CA LEU A 46 0.76 8.21 -0.02
C LEU A 46 2.25 8.27 0.29
N ARG A 47 3.10 8.66 -0.68
CA ARG A 47 4.56 8.74 -0.54
C ARG A 47 5.02 9.44 0.74
N PRO A 48 4.49 10.61 1.13
CA PRO A 48 4.97 11.29 2.34
C PRO A 48 4.82 10.45 3.61
N LEU A 49 3.76 9.64 3.70
CA LEU A 49 3.56 8.72 4.82
C LEU A 49 4.50 7.51 4.73
N LEU A 50 4.66 6.93 3.54
CA LEU A 50 5.45 5.72 3.34
C LEU A 50 6.95 5.96 3.56
N GLU A 51 7.49 7.06 3.03
CA GLU A 51 8.91 7.43 3.15
C GLU A 51 9.27 8.09 4.49
N ASP A 52 8.30 8.46 5.32
CA ASP A 52 8.55 9.07 6.64
C ASP A 52 9.21 8.09 7.62
N THR A 53 10.43 8.37 8.04
CA THR A 53 11.17 7.52 8.99
C THR A 53 10.76 7.69 10.45
N THR A 54 9.92 8.68 10.75
CA THR A 54 9.45 8.98 12.12
C THR A 54 8.17 8.23 12.50
N THR A 55 7.28 7.98 11.53
CA THR A 55 6.09 7.15 11.73
C THR A 55 6.43 5.67 11.55
N GLY A 56 6.27 4.89 12.61
CA GLY A 56 6.45 3.43 12.57
C GLY A 56 5.35 2.74 11.75
N LYS A 57 5.74 1.77 10.90
CA LYS A 57 4.81 0.93 10.14
C LYS A 57 4.87 -0.49 10.66
N VAL A 58 3.69 -1.07 10.88
CA VAL A 58 3.53 -2.47 11.33
C VAL A 58 2.74 -3.21 10.25
N GLY A 59 3.21 -4.40 9.88
CA GLY A 59 2.59 -5.27 8.89
C GLY A 59 3.16 -6.69 8.99
N HIS A 60 2.51 -7.64 8.34
CA HIS A 60 2.96 -9.03 8.28
C HIS A 60 3.78 -9.24 7.01
N ASN A 61 5.02 -9.76 7.12
CA ASN A 61 5.89 -10.00 5.96
C ASN A 61 6.17 -8.75 5.08
N LEU A 62 6.40 -7.60 5.72
CA LEU A 62 6.75 -6.30 5.11
C LEU A 62 7.94 -6.28 4.13
N LYS A 63 8.60 -7.42 3.88
CA LYS A 63 9.60 -7.54 2.80
C LYS A 63 8.92 -7.56 1.43
N PHE A 64 7.68 -8.05 1.35
CA PHE A 64 6.92 -8.10 0.10
C PHE A 64 6.28 -6.74 -0.20
N ASP A 65 5.67 -6.15 0.82
CA ASP A 65 5.08 -4.81 0.78
C ASP A 65 6.11 -3.70 0.56
#